data_AF-A0A1M5C7F0-F1
#
_entry.id   AF-A0A1M5C7F0-F1
#
_cell.length_a   1.000
_cell.length_b   1.000
_cell.length_c   1.000
_cell.angle_alpha   90.00
_cell.angle_beta   90.00
_cell.angle_gamma   90.00
#
_symmetry.space_group_name_H-M   'P 1'
#
loop_
_entity.id
_entity.type
_entity.pdbx_description
1 polymer ?
#
loop_
_entity_poly.entity_id
_entity_poly.type
_entity_poly.pdbx_seq_one_letter_code
_entity_poly.pdbx_strand_id
1 'polypeptide(L)'
;MYKYFLFIFISLISSGMNTAKACTIFSCSRGGETFAAANEDDMTPFTRIWYNPATKDRYGSISFGAPDMQTAAAMNEYGLFYDFAAANYDLSKLNLQNPYKGDLMWEILGKCKTVKEAMVYLKKYDYAISAKVLLADKEGNSVVITPGKITEKTGNFQVNSNCNMINGKLSCRRPDIANEMLAASKENNIGFLKTILDKTHQEGELNTLYSTICDLKKGIIYVYLFHDYNTVYKIDLKSELKKGYRIENLADHFPSSFAYENFSKNHSLYLKESIFQEIQEKGADITIDHYIAESEKQDPKNKNLDPALLEVALQLVKYSWNEHNSGAMWDYWFSKPDGYDIKPYKDARLTSAEKLLKYLSDKEDKDLKLRNFMYEISGFINFTQGNTIAAKDFYEKAISNTAEAYPVTLVRGKEMLSRLK
;
A
#
# COMPACT_ATOMS: atom_id res chain seq x y z
N MET A 1 31.82 -22.80 10.61
CA MET A 1 32.14 -21.91 9.48
C MET A 1 31.05 -22.06 8.42
N TYR A 2 29.91 -21.39 8.61
CA TYR A 2 28.93 -20.97 7.58
C TYR A 2 27.90 -20.10 8.33
N LYS A 3 28.27 -18.85 8.58
CA LYS A 3 27.36 -17.74 8.92
C LYS A 3 26.89 -17.20 7.57
N TYR A 4 25.59 -17.15 7.30
CA TYR A 4 24.85 -16.43 6.22
C TYR A 4 23.46 -17.11 6.11
N PHE A 5 22.30 -16.49 5.96
CA PHE A 5 21.82 -15.10 5.83
C PHE A 5 20.29 -15.23 6.08
N LEU A 6 19.73 -14.66 7.16
CA LEU A 6 18.30 -14.38 7.24
C LEU A 6 18.19 -12.86 7.38
N PHE A 7 18.29 -12.17 6.25
CA PHE A 7 17.98 -10.75 6.19
C PHE A 7 16.47 -10.62 6.12
N ILE A 8 15.84 -10.43 7.27
CA ILE A 8 14.57 -9.71 7.34
C ILE A 8 14.92 -8.28 6.94
N PHE A 9 14.39 -7.83 5.81
CA PHE A 9 14.63 -6.48 5.29
C PHE A 9 13.87 -5.48 6.18
N ILE A 10 14.48 -5.11 7.31
CA ILE A 10 14.26 -3.78 7.88
C ILE A 10 15.05 -2.85 6.97
N SER A 11 14.34 -2.00 6.23
CA SER A 11 14.90 -0.94 5.39
C SER A 11 15.87 -0.07 6.22
N LEU A 12 17.15 -0.45 6.18
CA LEU A 12 18.28 0.31 6.69
C LEU A 12 19.05 0.75 5.44
N ILE A 13 18.83 2.02 5.10
CA ILE A 13 19.56 2.89 4.18
C ILE A 13 20.85 2.26 3.64
N SER A 14 20.76 1.60 2.49
CA SER A 14 21.91 1.32 1.64
C SER A 14 22.00 2.44 0.60
N SER A 15 22.92 3.38 0.85
CA SER A 15 23.35 4.37 -0.13
C SER A 15 24.22 3.69 -1.20
N GLY A 16 23.57 2.90 -2.07
CA GLY A 16 24.07 2.53 -3.38
C GLY A 16 23.43 3.45 -4.41
N MET A 17 24.22 3.98 -5.35
CA MET A 17 23.72 4.73 -6.50
C MET A 17 22.98 3.78 -7.46
N ASN A 18 21.81 3.29 -7.05
CA ASN A 18 20.87 2.68 -7.97
C ASN A 18 20.24 3.81 -8.78
N THR A 19 20.34 3.73 -10.10
CA THR A 19 19.56 4.57 -11.01
C THR A 19 18.08 4.30 -10.73
N ALA A 20 17.49 5.13 -9.88
CA ALA A 20 16.09 5.02 -9.50
C ALA A 20 15.23 5.26 -10.73
N LYS A 21 14.59 4.17 -11.11
CA LYS A 21 13.59 4.01 -12.15
C LYS A 21 12.22 4.38 -11.54
N ALA A 22 11.38 5.12 -12.26
CA ALA A 22 10.44 6.09 -11.67
C ALA A 22 8.98 6.08 -12.21
N CYS A 23 7.96 5.74 -11.41
CA CYS A 23 6.53 5.92 -11.73
C CYS A 23 6.24 7.21 -12.51
N THR A 24 5.38 7.13 -13.52
CA THR A 24 4.98 8.27 -14.36
C THR A 24 3.50 8.51 -14.19
N ILE A 25 3.14 9.66 -13.61
CA ILE A 25 1.77 10.03 -13.27
C ILE A 25 1.45 11.36 -13.95
N PHE A 26 0.29 11.51 -14.56
CA PHE A 26 -0.11 12.78 -15.14
C PHE A 26 -1.62 13.01 -15.07
N SER A 27 -2.01 14.28 -15.02
CA SER A 27 -3.40 14.72 -15.13
C SER A 27 -3.56 15.60 -16.38
N CYS A 28 -4.69 15.50 -17.06
CA CYS A 28 -4.99 16.29 -18.26
C CYS A 28 -6.48 16.68 -18.31
N SER A 29 -6.74 17.97 -18.50
CA SER A 29 -8.07 18.57 -18.60
C SER A 29 -8.17 19.41 -19.87
N ARG A 30 -8.92 18.91 -20.88
CA ARG A 30 -9.09 19.53 -22.21
C ARG A 30 -10.42 19.11 -22.80
N GLY A 31 -11.03 19.99 -23.59
CA GLY A 31 -12.24 19.67 -24.36
C GLY A 31 -13.43 19.23 -23.50
N GLY A 32 -13.49 19.69 -22.25
CA GLY A 32 -14.53 19.27 -21.31
C GLY A 32 -14.28 17.91 -20.63
N GLU A 33 -13.22 17.18 -20.97
CA GLU A 33 -12.86 15.92 -20.31
C GLU A 33 -11.75 16.14 -19.28
N THR A 34 -11.65 15.25 -18.28
CA THR A 34 -10.62 15.32 -17.24
C THR A 34 -10.20 13.93 -16.82
N PHE A 35 -8.92 13.65 -17.00
CA PHE A 35 -8.32 12.35 -16.70
C PHE A 35 -7.10 12.51 -15.79
N ALA A 36 -6.85 11.47 -14.99
CA ALA A 36 -5.56 11.18 -14.42
C ALA A 36 -5.10 9.81 -14.94
N ALA A 37 -3.80 9.62 -15.13
CA ALA A 37 -3.26 8.35 -15.61
C ALA A 37 -1.88 8.11 -15.00
N ALA A 38 -1.55 6.84 -14.78
CA ALA A 38 -0.32 6.46 -14.10
C ALA A 38 0.22 5.12 -14.59
N ASN A 39 1.54 5.00 -14.58
CA ASN A 39 2.27 3.74 -14.57
C ASN A 39 2.80 3.51 -13.15
N GLU A 40 2.37 2.43 -12.51
CA GLU A 40 2.85 2.04 -11.19
C GLU A 40 4.03 1.08 -11.31
N ASP A 41 5.19 1.50 -10.82
CA ASP A 41 6.46 0.80 -10.97
C ASP A 41 6.94 0.23 -9.62
N ASP A 42 6.90 -1.09 -9.46
CA ASP A 42 7.37 -1.79 -8.24
C ASP A 42 8.02 -3.15 -8.61
N MET A 43 8.69 -3.77 -7.64
CA MET A 43 9.28 -5.11 -7.72
C MET A 43 8.34 -6.18 -7.13
N THR A 44 7.32 -5.77 -6.37
CA THR A 44 6.42 -6.65 -5.63
C THR A 44 5.18 -6.95 -6.48
N PRO A 45 4.97 -8.19 -6.97
CA PRO A 45 3.75 -8.56 -7.67
C PRO A 45 2.54 -8.51 -6.73
N PHE A 46 1.39 -8.97 -7.21
CA PHE A 46 0.19 -9.16 -6.39
C PHE A 46 -0.47 -7.87 -5.91
N THR A 47 -0.56 -6.86 -6.78
CA THR A 47 -1.32 -5.64 -6.51
C THR A 47 -2.72 -5.95 -5.99
N ARG A 48 -3.10 -5.30 -4.89
CA ARG A 48 -4.45 -5.35 -4.33
C ARG A 48 -5.26 -4.18 -4.85
N ILE A 49 -6.54 -4.46 -5.09
CA ILE A 49 -7.57 -3.44 -5.25
C ILE A 49 -8.59 -3.61 -4.14
N TRP A 50 -8.98 -2.53 -3.49
CA TRP A 50 -10.02 -2.58 -2.47
C TRP A 50 -11.02 -1.46 -2.62
N TYR A 51 -12.27 -1.83 -2.41
CA TYR A 51 -13.43 -0.99 -2.62
C TYR A 51 -14.04 -0.66 -1.27
N ASN A 52 -14.24 0.63 -1.02
CA ASN A 52 -14.64 1.17 0.26
C ASN A 52 -15.98 1.88 0.08
N PRO A 53 -17.13 1.25 0.42
CA PRO A 53 -18.42 1.92 0.39
C PRO A 53 -18.43 3.17 1.25
N ALA A 54 -19.24 4.15 0.85
CA ALA A 54 -19.44 5.35 1.65
C ALA A 54 -20.00 5.01 3.04
N THR A 55 -19.50 5.72 4.05
CA THR A 55 -20.03 5.66 5.41
C THR A 55 -20.66 7.00 5.77
N LYS A 56 -21.21 7.12 6.98
CA LYS A 56 -21.73 8.40 7.47
C LYS A 56 -20.68 9.51 7.43
N ASP A 57 -19.41 9.16 7.66
CA ASP A 57 -18.34 10.13 7.90
C ASP A 57 -17.33 10.19 6.75
N ARG A 58 -17.46 9.34 5.72
CA ARG A 58 -16.48 9.22 4.63
C ARG A 58 -17.13 8.89 3.29
N TYR A 59 -16.63 9.49 2.21
CA TYR A 59 -17.00 9.17 0.84
C TYR A 59 -16.51 7.79 0.42
N GLY A 60 -17.26 7.17 -0.49
CA GLY A 60 -16.88 5.90 -1.07
C GLY A 60 -15.66 6.05 -1.98
N SER A 61 -14.79 5.05 -2.00
CA SER A 61 -13.53 5.10 -2.76
C SER A 61 -13.05 3.73 -3.22
N ILE A 62 -12.12 3.75 -4.16
CA ILE A 62 -11.30 2.60 -4.54
C ILE A 62 -9.83 2.96 -4.31
N SER A 63 -9.07 1.97 -3.90
CA SER A 63 -7.64 2.08 -3.66
C SER A 63 -6.89 0.94 -4.33
N PHE A 64 -5.68 1.24 -4.78
CA PHE A 64 -4.70 0.34 -5.38
C PHE A 64 -3.45 0.37 -4.52
N GLY A 65 -2.80 -0.77 -4.33
CA GLY A 65 -1.60 -0.83 -3.52
C GLY A 65 -0.93 -2.20 -3.51
N ALA A 66 0.22 -2.27 -2.85
CA ALA A 66 0.93 -3.52 -2.63
C ALA A 66 0.15 -4.43 -1.66
N PRO A 67 0.51 -5.73 -1.57
CA PRO A 67 -0.13 -6.66 -0.63
C PRO A 67 -0.14 -6.19 0.83
N ASP A 68 0.80 -5.33 1.22
CA ASP A 68 0.88 -4.80 2.59
C ASP A 68 -0.25 -3.82 2.96
N MET A 69 -1.21 -3.57 2.07
CA MET A 69 -2.35 -2.66 2.25
C MET A 69 -1.95 -1.19 2.46
N GLN A 70 -0.76 -0.79 1.99
CA GLN A 70 -0.43 0.61 1.81
C GLN A 70 -1.03 1.11 0.49
N THR A 71 -1.78 2.21 0.55
CA THR A 71 -2.37 2.82 -0.64
C THR A 71 -1.29 3.50 -1.48
N ALA A 72 -1.10 3.02 -2.72
CA ALA A 72 -0.27 3.69 -3.73
C ALA A 72 -1.08 4.76 -4.48
N ALA A 73 -2.29 4.41 -4.90
CA ALA A 73 -3.19 5.30 -5.62
C ALA A 73 -4.64 5.10 -5.18
N ALA A 74 -5.46 6.13 -5.27
CA ALA A 74 -6.88 6.03 -4.94
C ALA A 74 -7.74 7.06 -5.68
N MET A 75 -9.02 6.75 -5.84
CA MET A 75 -10.04 7.66 -6.35
C MET A 75 -11.33 7.53 -5.54
N ASN A 76 -11.96 8.65 -5.18
CA ASN A 76 -13.27 8.64 -4.55
C ASN A 76 -14.42 8.80 -5.55
N GLU A 77 -15.65 8.54 -5.09
CA GLU A 77 -16.88 8.60 -5.90
C GLU A 77 -17.17 9.99 -6.51
N TYR A 78 -16.47 11.03 -6.06
CA TYR A 78 -16.58 12.40 -6.58
C TYR A 78 -15.53 12.75 -7.63
N GLY A 79 -14.61 11.82 -7.93
CA GLY A 79 -13.54 12.01 -8.91
C GLY A 79 -12.32 12.73 -8.36
N LEU A 80 -12.14 12.76 -7.03
CA LEU A 80 -10.87 13.17 -6.43
C LEU A 80 -9.92 11.97 -6.45
N PHE A 81 -8.80 12.14 -7.14
CA PHE A 81 -7.78 11.12 -7.36
C PHE A 81 -6.45 11.55 -6.75
N TYR A 82 -5.73 10.61 -6.13
CA TYR A 82 -4.31 10.80 -5.85
C TYR A 82 -3.49 9.57 -6.23
N ASP A 83 -2.21 9.79 -6.48
CA ASP A 83 -1.21 8.75 -6.73
C ASP A 83 0.18 9.21 -6.29
N PHE A 84 0.86 8.34 -5.54
CA PHE A 84 2.18 8.57 -4.98
C PHE A 84 3.29 8.19 -5.96
N ALA A 85 4.28 9.08 -6.09
CA ALA A 85 5.58 8.73 -6.66
C ALA A 85 6.61 8.62 -5.53
N ALA A 86 7.15 7.42 -5.33
CA ALA A 86 8.10 7.11 -4.26
C ALA A 86 9.32 8.03 -4.27
N ALA A 87 9.61 8.74 -3.18
CA ALA A 87 10.75 9.64 -3.10
C ALA A 87 11.46 9.53 -1.75
N ASN A 88 12.73 9.87 -1.67
CA ASN A 88 13.50 9.77 -0.43
C ASN A 88 13.72 11.17 0.17
N TYR A 89 12.65 11.77 0.69
CA TYR A 89 12.75 13.03 1.42
C TYR A 89 13.21 12.78 2.86
N ASP A 90 14.24 13.52 3.28
CA ASP A 90 14.65 13.54 4.67
C ASP A 90 13.72 14.49 5.47
N LEU A 91 12.66 13.92 6.03
CA LEU A 91 11.67 14.66 6.81
C LEU A 91 12.28 15.32 8.06
N SER A 92 13.41 14.83 8.57
CA SER A 92 14.08 15.41 9.75
C SER A 92 14.66 16.81 9.49
N LYS A 93 14.86 17.16 8.22
CA LYS A 93 15.33 18.48 7.79
C LYS A 93 14.20 19.50 7.60
N LEU A 94 12.95 19.08 7.75
CA LEU A 94 11.79 19.93 7.60
C LEU A 94 11.30 20.40 8.96
N ASN A 95 10.89 21.66 9.02
CA ASN A 95 10.26 22.22 10.20
C ASN A 95 8.75 21.90 10.19
N LEU A 96 8.39 20.65 10.45
CA LEU A 96 6.99 20.20 10.56
C LEU A 96 6.42 20.66 11.92
N GLN A 97 5.41 21.52 11.88
CA GLN A 97 4.77 22.14 13.04
C GLN A 97 3.45 21.44 13.41
N ASN A 98 2.69 20.99 12.41
CA ASN A 98 1.37 20.40 12.58
C ASN A 98 1.16 19.20 11.64
N PRO A 99 1.93 18.10 11.79
CA PRO A 99 1.68 16.89 11.03
C PRO A 99 0.32 16.30 11.40
N TYR A 100 -0.38 15.75 10.41
CA TYR A 100 -1.61 15.00 10.66
C TYR A 100 -1.30 13.72 11.47
N LYS A 101 -2.18 13.37 12.41
CA LYS A 101 -1.95 12.26 13.36
C LYS A 101 -2.13 10.86 12.76
N GLY A 102 -2.82 10.76 11.62
CA GLY A 102 -3.02 9.53 10.85
C GLY A 102 -2.51 9.67 9.42
N ASP A 103 -3.21 9.07 8.47
CA ASP A 103 -2.95 9.30 7.03
C ASP A 103 -3.72 10.52 6.50
N LEU A 104 -2.97 11.59 6.20
CA LEU A 104 -3.50 12.84 5.65
C LEU A 104 -4.16 12.66 4.28
N MET A 105 -3.56 11.86 3.39
CA MET A 105 -4.10 11.67 2.04
C MET A 105 -5.35 10.79 2.06
N TRP A 106 -5.36 9.80 2.96
CA TRP A 106 -6.58 9.05 3.25
C TRP A 106 -7.69 9.97 3.78
N GLU A 107 -7.39 10.86 4.73
CA GLU A 107 -8.37 11.81 5.26
C GLU A 107 -8.94 12.74 4.18
N ILE A 108 -8.07 13.27 3.31
CA ILE A 108 -8.45 14.08 2.16
C ILE A 108 -9.40 13.31 1.23
N LEU A 109 -9.06 12.07 0.88
CA LEU A 109 -9.89 11.24 0.00
C LEU A 109 -11.29 10.99 0.57
N GLY A 110 -11.38 10.76 1.88
CA GLY A 110 -12.65 10.47 2.55
C GLY A 110 -13.54 11.70 2.77
N LYS A 111 -12.98 12.92 2.76
CA LYS A 111 -13.72 14.13 3.16
C LYS A 111 -13.78 15.24 2.11
N CYS A 112 -13.02 15.14 1.03
CA CYS A 112 -12.95 16.17 -0.01
C CYS A 112 -13.50 15.62 -1.34
N LYS A 113 -14.20 16.47 -2.08
CA LYS A 113 -14.68 16.22 -3.45
C LYS A 113 -13.76 16.84 -4.50
N THR A 114 -12.99 17.85 -4.12
CA THR A 114 -12.19 18.68 -5.04
C THR A 114 -10.80 18.95 -4.46
N VAL A 115 -9.86 19.30 -5.32
CA VAL A 115 -8.52 19.78 -4.95
C VAL A 115 -8.64 21.04 -4.10
N LYS A 116 -9.62 21.92 -4.36
CA LYS A 116 -9.83 23.14 -3.56
C LYS A 116 -10.15 22.82 -2.10
N GLU A 117 -11.01 21.83 -1.86
CA GLU A 117 -11.30 21.35 -0.50
C GLU A 117 -10.08 20.68 0.13
N ALA A 118 -9.35 19.86 -0.64
CA ALA A 118 -8.11 19.24 -0.17
C ALA A 118 -7.03 20.26 0.22
N MET A 119 -6.93 21.37 -0.51
CA MET A 119 -6.00 22.47 -0.20
C MET A 119 -6.30 23.12 1.15
N VAL A 120 -7.53 23.04 1.68
CA VAL A 120 -7.83 23.48 3.06
C VAL A 120 -7.11 22.60 4.08
N TYR A 121 -7.12 21.27 3.87
CA TYR A 121 -6.39 20.33 4.73
C TYR A 121 -4.87 20.50 4.59
N LEU A 122 -4.36 20.63 3.37
CA LEU A 122 -2.93 20.77 3.10
C LEU A 122 -2.32 22.10 3.57
N LYS A 123 -3.16 23.13 3.78
CA LYS A 123 -2.74 24.38 4.45
C LYS A 123 -2.81 24.28 5.97
N LYS A 124 -3.68 23.41 6.48
CA LYS A 124 -3.87 23.22 7.92
C LYS A 124 -2.83 22.27 8.51
N TYR A 125 -2.50 21.19 7.80
CA TYR A 125 -1.60 20.14 8.26
C TYR A 125 -0.39 20.02 7.36
N ASP A 126 0.76 19.76 7.96
CA ASP A 126 1.98 19.53 7.22
C ASP A 126 1.96 18.16 6.55
N TYR A 127 2.36 18.15 5.28
CA TYR A 127 2.55 16.92 4.52
C TYR A 127 3.86 16.23 4.95
N ALA A 128 3.73 15.28 5.88
CA ALA A 128 4.82 14.56 6.53
C ALA A 128 5.03 13.15 5.94
N ILE A 129 4.93 13.00 4.62
CA ILE A 129 5.11 11.72 3.91
C ILE A 129 6.35 11.83 3.03
N SER A 130 7.28 10.87 3.13
CA SER A 130 8.44 10.79 2.24
C SER A 130 8.04 10.26 0.86
N ALA A 131 7.23 11.03 0.13
CA ALA A 131 6.81 10.74 -1.24
C ALA A 131 6.36 12.04 -1.92
N LYS A 132 6.33 12.06 -3.25
CA LYS A 132 5.56 13.07 -3.99
C LYS A 132 4.16 12.52 -4.23
N VAL A 133 3.15 13.37 -4.28
CA VAL A 133 1.80 12.93 -4.67
C VAL A 133 1.23 13.88 -5.72
N LEU A 134 0.63 13.32 -6.76
CA LEU A 134 -0.22 14.09 -7.68
C LEU A 134 -1.66 13.93 -7.20
N LEU A 135 -2.33 15.04 -6.93
CA LEU A 135 -3.74 15.09 -6.57
C LEU A 135 -4.50 15.81 -7.69
N ALA A 136 -5.59 15.24 -8.20
CA ALA A 136 -6.40 15.81 -9.27
C ALA A 136 -7.89 15.62 -9.00
N ASP A 137 -8.73 16.50 -9.52
CA ASP A 137 -10.18 16.40 -9.41
C ASP A 137 -10.89 16.48 -10.77
N LYS A 138 -12.19 16.16 -10.77
CA LYS A 138 -13.07 16.22 -11.94
C LYS A 138 -13.28 17.62 -12.53
N GLU A 139 -12.96 18.69 -11.78
CA GLU A 139 -13.04 20.07 -12.30
C GLU A 139 -11.84 20.40 -13.18
N GLY A 140 -10.83 19.53 -13.21
CA GLY A 140 -9.60 19.74 -13.94
C GLY A 140 -8.54 20.46 -13.11
N ASN A 141 -8.74 20.65 -11.81
CA ASN A 141 -7.65 21.14 -10.95
C ASN A 141 -6.68 19.98 -10.66
N SER A 142 -5.40 20.30 -10.54
CA SER A 142 -4.43 19.36 -9.98
C SER A 142 -3.29 20.09 -9.28
N VAL A 143 -2.69 19.39 -8.32
CA VAL A 143 -1.52 19.84 -7.58
C VAL A 143 -0.52 18.68 -7.46
N VAL A 144 0.76 19.02 -7.45
CA VAL A 144 1.82 18.11 -7.00
C VAL A 144 2.28 18.57 -5.63
N ILE A 145 2.21 17.67 -4.66
CA ILE A 145 2.56 17.93 -3.26
C ILE A 145 3.87 17.17 -2.96
N THR A 146 4.81 17.88 -2.38
CA THR A 146 6.04 17.34 -1.81
C THR A 146 6.18 17.87 -0.39
N PRO A 147 6.99 17.25 0.48
CA PRO A 147 7.27 17.82 1.79
C PRO A 147 7.78 19.26 1.66
N GLY A 148 7.07 20.20 2.28
CA GLY A 148 7.37 21.64 2.25
C GLY A 148 6.97 22.43 0.98
N LYS A 149 6.37 21.81 -0.05
CA LYS A 149 5.98 22.53 -1.27
C LYS A 149 4.73 21.93 -1.93
N ILE A 150 3.84 22.80 -2.37
CA ILE A 150 2.70 22.45 -3.23
C ILE A 150 2.82 23.22 -4.54
N THR A 151 2.69 22.54 -5.66
CA THR A 151 2.77 23.12 -7.00
C THR A 151 1.45 22.91 -7.72
N GLU A 152 0.70 23.98 -7.90
CA GLU A 152 -0.55 23.96 -8.67
C GLU A 152 -0.29 23.81 -10.17
N LYS A 153 -1.16 23.09 -10.86
CA LYS A 153 -1.11 22.96 -12.31
C LYS A 153 -1.29 24.31 -12.99
N THR A 154 -0.36 24.64 -13.87
CA THR A 154 -0.50 25.76 -14.82
C THR A 154 -0.84 25.23 -16.21
N GLY A 155 -2.01 25.57 -16.74
CA GLY A 155 -2.47 25.11 -18.06
C GLY A 155 -3.28 23.82 -18.00
N ASN A 156 -3.19 23.02 -19.08
CA ASN A 156 -4.14 21.92 -19.30
C ASN A 156 -3.69 20.57 -18.72
N PHE A 157 -2.41 20.39 -18.39
CA PHE A 157 -1.90 19.12 -17.86
C PHE A 157 -0.78 19.34 -16.83
N GLN A 158 -0.52 18.33 -16.00
CA GLN A 158 0.57 18.31 -15.02
C GLN A 158 1.12 16.89 -14.92
N VAL A 159 2.44 16.76 -14.93
CA VAL A 159 3.16 15.48 -14.82
C VAL A 159 3.90 15.42 -13.49
N ASN A 160 3.84 14.28 -12.82
CA ASN A 160 4.58 13.94 -11.63
C ASN A 160 5.40 12.65 -11.86
N SER A 161 6.59 12.61 -11.29
CA SER A 161 7.44 11.42 -11.28
C SER A 161 8.44 11.47 -10.14
N ASN A 162 9.00 10.31 -9.80
CA ASN A 162 10.08 10.12 -8.84
C ASN A 162 11.47 10.07 -9.47
N CYS A 163 11.66 10.77 -10.59
CA CYS A 163 12.98 10.88 -11.20
C CYS A 163 13.90 11.72 -10.31
N ASN A 164 15.12 11.23 -10.09
CA ASN A 164 16.17 11.99 -9.41
C ASN A 164 16.73 13.07 -10.34
N MET A 165 17.26 14.13 -9.75
CA MET A 165 18.05 15.11 -10.48
C MET A 165 19.52 14.72 -10.41
N ILE A 166 20.16 14.48 -11.55
CA ILE A 166 21.60 14.22 -11.68
C ILE A 166 22.19 15.37 -12.50
N ASN A 167 23.09 16.16 -11.90
CA ASN A 167 23.73 17.32 -12.55
C ASN A 167 22.73 18.31 -13.17
N GLY A 168 21.62 18.58 -12.49
CA GLY A 168 20.59 19.50 -12.97
C GLY A 168 19.69 18.97 -14.09
N LYS A 169 19.78 17.68 -14.43
CA LYS A 169 18.89 16.99 -15.39
C LYS A 169 18.13 15.86 -14.72
N LEU A 170 16.91 15.57 -15.20
CA LEU A 170 16.20 14.37 -14.77
C LEU A 170 16.99 13.12 -15.16
N SER A 171 17.10 12.17 -14.25
CA SER A 171 17.75 10.87 -14.47
C SER A 171 16.95 9.95 -15.39
N CYS A 172 15.72 10.31 -15.74
CA CYS A 172 14.82 9.47 -16.51
C CYS A 172 13.99 10.30 -17.50
N ARG A 173 13.87 9.79 -18.73
CA ARG A 173 13.23 10.45 -19.88
C ARG A 173 11.70 10.32 -19.93
N ARG A 174 11.12 9.44 -19.11
CA ARG A 174 9.68 9.11 -19.15
C ARG A 174 8.76 10.29 -18.86
N PRO A 175 8.97 11.12 -17.83
CA PRO A 175 8.19 12.35 -17.66
C PRO A 175 8.39 13.34 -18.82
N ASP A 176 9.57 13.40 -19.44
CA ASP A 176 9.79 14.28 -20.60
C ASP A 176 8.97 13.81 -21.80
N ILE A 177 8.95 12.50 -22.09
CA ILE A 177 8.10 11.91 -23.14
C ILE A 177 6.62 12.22 -22.91
N ALA A 178 6.14 12.04 -21.67
CA ALA A 178 4.75 12.38 -21.33
C ALA A 178 4.46 13.86 -21.54
N ASN A 179 5.36 14.76 -21.07
CA ASN A 179 5.23 16.20 -21.26
C ASN A 179 5.23 16.59 -22.75
N GLU A 180 6.16 16.07 -23.55
CA GLU A 180 6.28 16.34 -24.99
C GLU A 180 5.02 15.93 -25.73
N MET A 181 4.53 14.70 -25.50
CA MET A 181 3.31 14.19 -26.13
C MET A 181 2.08 15.00 -25.72
N LEU A 182 1.91 15.28 -24.42
CA LEU A 182 0.81 16.09 -23.92
C LEU A 182 0.87 17.51 -24.51
N ALA A 183 2.04 18.15 -24.57
CA ALA A 183 2.19 19.50 -25.11
C ALA A 183 1.92 19.58 -26.62
N ALA A 184 2.34 18.57 -27.38
CA ALA A 184 2.22 18.52 -28.83
C ALA A 184 0.81 18.20 -29.35
N SER A 185 -0.09 17.74 -28.48
CA SER A 185 -1.46 17.34 -28.87
C SER A 185 -2.53 18.16 -28.15
N LYS A 186 -3.72 18.24 -28.75
CA LYS A 186 -4.96 18.71 -28.09
C LYS A 186 -5.86 17.56 -27.65
N GLU A 187 -5.52 16.33 -28.03
CA GLU A 187 -6.28 15.15 -27.63
C GLU A 187 -6.24 14.92 -26.12
N ASN A 188 -7.34 14.37 -25.62
CA ASN A 188 -7.52 13.98 -24.23
C ASN A 188 -8.58 12.86 -24.19
N ASN A 189 -8.22 11.69 -24.69
CA ASN A 189 -9.08 10.52 -24.78
C ASN A 189 -8.29 9.27 -24.34
N ILE A 190 -8.99 8.17 -24.04
CA ILE A 190 -8.38 6.93 -23.53
C ILE A 190 -7.27 6.41 -24.44
N GLY A 191 -7.46 6.42 -25.76
CA GLY A 191 -6.46 5.92 -26.71
C GLY A 191 -5.15 6.72 -26.68
N PHE A 192 -5.26 8.04 -26.67
CA PHE A 192 -4.09 8.93 -26.57
C PHE A 192 -3.34 8.75 -25.26
N LEU A 193 -4.04 8.75 -24.12
CA LEU A 193 -3.40 8.59 -22.80
C LEU A 193 -2.79 7.19 -22.64
N LYS A 194 -3.44 6.15 -23.18
CA LYS A 194 -2.89 4.79 -23.25
C LYS A 194 -1.58 4.75 -24.04
N THR A 195 -1.48 5.50 -25.14
CA THR A 195 -0.25 5.57 -25.94
C THR A 195 0.89 6.24 -25.16
N ILE A 196 0.59 7.24 -24.32
CA ILE A 196 1.58 7.84 -23.44
C ILE A 196 2.05 6.82 -22.40
N LEU A 197 1.13 6.11 -21.74
CA LEU A 197 1.46 5.09 -20.75
C LEU A 197 2.32 3.98 -21.37
N ASP A 198 1.96 3.50 -22.56
CA ASP A 198 2.74 2.52 -23.31
C ASP A 198 4.14 3.04 -23.66
N LYS A 199 4.30 4.31 -24.03
CA LYS A 199 5.65 4.89 -24.28
C LYS A 199 6.45 5.19 -23.01
N THR A 200 5.83 5.14 -21.84
CA THR A 200 6.43 5.52 -20.56
C THR A 200 6.35 4.43 -19.51
N HIS A 201 6.04 3.19 -19.92
CA HIS A 201 6.14 2.03 -19.05
C HIS A 201 7.60 1.63 -18.90
N GLN A 202 7.84 0.70 -18.00
CA GLN A 202 9.17 0.24 -17.68
C GLN A 202 9.24 -1.27 -17.54
N GLU A 203 10.27 -1.82 -18.16
CA GLU A 203 10.66 -3.22 -18.09
C GLU A 203 11.99 -3.38 -17.31
N GLY A 204 12.14 -4.51 -16.61
CA GLY A 204 13.38 -4.90 -15.92
C GLY A 204 13.13 -5.57 -14.57
N GLU A 205 13.96 -5.25 -13.56
CA GLU A 205 13.71 -5.71 -12.17
C GLU A 205 12.59 -4.90 -11.51
N LEU A 206 12.60 -3.57 -11.68
CA LEU A 206 11.48 -2.69 -11.37
C LEU A 206 10.59 -2.59 -12.62
N ASN A 207 9.36 -3.09 -12.54
CA ASN A 207 8.44 -3.16 -13.69
C ASN A 207 7.21 -2.29 -13.47
N THR A 208 6.64 -1.76 -14.55
CA THR A 208 5.28 -1.23 -14.53
C THR A 208 4.28 -2.37 -14.29
N LEU A 209 3.86 -2.55 -13.04
CA LEU A 209 2.98 -3.65 -12.65
C LEU A 209 1.59 -3.51 -13.26
N TYR A 210 1.08 -2.29 -13.29
CA TYR A 210 -0.17 -1.93 -13.93
C TYR A 210 -0.15 -0.47 -14.35
N SER A 211 -1.07 -0.14 -15.25
CA SER A 211 -1.32 1.23 -15.67
C SER A 211 -2.79 1.57 -15.49
N THR A 212 -3.07 2.79 -15.05
CA THR A 212 -4.45 3.27 -14.90
C THR A 212 -4.71 4.50 -15.76
N ILE A 213 -5.95 4.61 -16.26
CA ILE A 213 -6.53 5.85 -16.75
C ILE A 213 -7.86 6.05 -16.02
N CYS A 214 -7.93 7.09 -15.19
CA CYS A 214 -9.10 7.45 -14.40
C CYS A 214 -9.85 8.58 -15.11
N ASP A 215 -11.06 8.30 -15.60
CA ASP A 215 -12.03 9.33 -16.02
C ASP A 215 -12.66 9.93 -14.76
N LEU A 216 -12.13 11.08 -14.33
CA LEU A 216 -12.51 11.70 -13.07
C LEU A 216 -13.95 12.24 -13.11
N LYS A 217 -14.49 12.52 -14.30
CA LYS A 217 -15.87 13.00 -14.44
C LYS A 217 -16.88 11.86 -14.40
N LYS A 218 -16.57 10.76 -15.08
CA LYS A 218 -17.48 9.60 -15.20
C LYS A 218 -17.32 8.61 -14.06
N GLY A 219 -16.23 8.68 -13.28
CA GLY A 219 -15.94 7.71 -12.23
C GLY A 219 -15.60 6.33 -12.79
N ILE A 220 -14.94 6.30 -13.95
CA ILE A 220 -14.53 5.07 -14.64
C ILE A 220 -13.02 4.94 -14.59
N ILE A 221 -12.51 3.76 -14.26
CA ILE A 221 -11.08 3.47 -14.28
C ILE A 221 -10.82 2.39 -15.31
N TYR A 222 -9.84 2.63 -16.18
CA TYR A 222 -9.33 1.66 -17.15
C TYR A 222 -7.98 1.16 -16.64
N VAL A 223 -7.88 -0.13 -16.38
CA VAL A 223 -6.66 -0.75 -15.85
C VAL A 223 -6.07 -1.70 -16.87
N TYR A 224 -4.75 -1.65 -17.02
CA TYR A 224 -3.93 -2.50 -17.87
C TYR A 224 -2.90 -3.20 -16.99
N LEU A 225 -2.69 -4.50 -17.17
CA LEU A 225 -1.77 -5.28 -16.34
C LEU A 225 -0.46 -5.52 -17.10
N PHE A 226 0.67 -5.29 -16.44
CA PHE A 226 2.00 -5.75 -16.85
C PHE A 226 2.33 -5.50 -18.33
N HIS A 227 2.15 -4.23 -18.73
CA HIS A 227 2.47 -3.69 -20.07
C HIS A 227 1.58 -4.24 -21.20
N ASP A 228 0.54 -5.02 -20.88
CA ASP A 228 -0.49 -5.39 -21.86
C ASP A 228 -1.53 -4.28 -22.00
N TYR A 229 -1.35 -3.42 -23.01
CA TYR A 229 -2.27 -2.35 -23.36
C TYR A 229 -3.40 -2.77 -24.32
N ASN A 230 -3.55 -4.08 -24.58
CA ASN A 230 -4.64 -4.63 -25.40
C ASN A 230 -5.79 -5.17 -24.54
N THR A 231 -5.49 -5.73 -23.38
CA THR A 231 -6.49 -6.20 -22.42
C THR A 231 -6.81 -5.13 -21.39
N VAL A 232 -8.09 -4.77 -21.24
CA VAL A 232 -8.52 -3.72 -20.30
C VAL A 232 -9.49 -4.28 -19.27
N TYR A 233 -9.20 -4.06 -18.00
CA TYR A 233 -10.16 -4.20 -16.92
C TYR A 233 -10.82 -2.84 -16.66
N LYS A 234 -12.13 -2.74 -16.91
CA LYS A 234 -12.89 -1.51 -16.76
C LYS A 234 -13.70 -1.54 -15.47
N ILE A 235 -13.44 -0.56 -14.61
CA ILE A 235 -14.09 -0.41 -13.31
C ILE A 235 -15.06 0.78 -13.40
N ASP A 236 -16.35 0.53 -13.18
CA ASP A 236 -17.31 1.60 -12.87
C ASP A 236 -17.41 1.73 -11.36
N LEU A 237 -16.79 2.78 -10.82
CA LEU A 237 -16.63 2.95 -9.37
C LEU A 237 -17.99 2.96 -8.67
N LYS A 238 -18.99 3.66 -9.24
CA LYS A 238 -20.31 3.76 -8.62
C LYS A 238 -21.01 2.41 -8.57
N SER A 239 -20.87 1.61 -9.63
CA SER A 239 -21.43 0.26 -9.70
C SER A 239 -20.72 -0.70 -8.74
N GLU A 240 -19.40 -0.62 -8.68
CA GLU A 240 -18.57 -1.44 -7.79
C GLU A 240 -18.76 -1.15 -6.30
N LEU A 241 -18.97 0.11 -5.91
CA LEU A 241 -19.21 0.49 -4.51
C LEU A 241 -20.54 -0.07 -3.95
N LYS A 242 -21.53 -0.36 -4.80
CA LYS A 242 -22.80 -0.98 -4.39
C LYS A 242 -22.65 -2.43 -3.97
N LYS A 243 -21.56 -3.09 -4.36
CA LYS A 243 -21.28 -4.50 -4.02
C LYS A 243 -20.75 -4.66 -2.59
N GLY A 244 -20.58 -3.56 -1.86
CA GLY A 244 -20.01 -3.59 -0.52
C GLY A 244 -18.48 -3.59 -0.53
N TYR A 245 -17.93 -3.65 0.67
CA TYR A 245 -16.49 -3.71 0.88
C TYR A 245 -15.94 -5.04 0.35
N ARG A 246 -14.78 -4.97 -0.32
CA ARG A 246 -14.01 -6.16 -0.72
C ARG A 246 -12.58 -5.78 -1.09
N ILE A 247 -11.71 -6.77 -0.98
CA ILE A 247 -10.33 -6.75 -1.48
C ILE A 247 -10.23 -7.83 -2.55
N GLU A 248 -9.59 -7.51 -3.67
CA GLU A 248 -9.34 -8.44 -4.77
C GLU A 248 -7.87 -8.35 -5.19
N ASN A 249 -7.32 -9.42 -5.78
CA ASN A 249 -6.04 -9.31 -6.48
C ASN A 249 -6.30 -8.74 -7.87
N LEU A 250 -5.52 -7.74 -8.28
CA LEU A 250 -5.70 -7.12 -9.59
C LEU A 250 -5.52 -8.12 -10.73
N ALA A 251 -4.56 -9.05 -10.59
CA ALA A 251 -4.21 -10.00 -11.65
C ALA A 251 -5.33 -10.98 -11.98
N ASP A 252 -6.25 -11.24 -11.04
CA ASP A 252 -7.37 -12.19 -11.22
C ASP A 252 -8.39 -11.68 -12.26
N HIS A 253 -8.34 -10.39 -12.63
CA HIS A 253 -9.19 -9.77 -13.66
C HIS A 253 -8.62 -9.86 -15.07
N PHE A 254 -7.47 -10.49 -15.25
CA PHE A 254 -6.77 -10.59 -16.54
C PHE A 254 -6.54 -12.05 -16.93
N PRO A 255 -6.47 -12.36 -18.24
CA PRO A 255 -6.01 -13.66 -18.70
C PRO A 255 -4.59 -13.96 -18.20
N SER A 256 -4.32 -15.25 -17.98
CA SER A 256 -2.96 -15.72 -17.67
C SER A 256 -1.95 -15.25 -18.71
N SER A 257 -0.81 -14.75 -18.23
CA SER A 257 0.33 -14.36 -19.05
C SER A 257 1.58 -15.01 -18.49
N PHE A 258 2.33 -15.70 -19.35
CA PHE A 258 3.61 -16.32 -18.95
C PHE A 258 4.58 -15.29 -18.36
N ALA A 259 4.59 -14.06 -18.88
CA ALA A 259 5.47 -13.01 -18.39
C ALA A 259 5.14 -12.61 -16.95
N TYR A 260 3.86 -12.37 -16.64
CA TYR A 260 3.42 -12.03 -15.29
C TYR A 260 3.54 -13.21 -14.33
N GLU A 261 3.21 -14.42 -14.77
CA GLU A 261 3.37 -15.63 -13.95
C GLU A 261 4.84 -15.89 -13.60
N ASN A 262 5.75 -15.73 -14.57
CA ASN A 262 7.18 -15.90 -14.30
C ASN A 262 7.70 -14.81 -13.35
N PHE A 263 7.26 -13.56 -13.51
CA PHE A 263 7.61 -12.48 -12.58
C PHE A 263 7.11 -12.77 -11.16
N SER A 264 5.84 -13.16 -11.02
CA SER A 264 5.21 -13.41 -9.72
C SER A 264 5.72 -14.67 -9.01
N LYS A 265 5.89 -15.79 -9.72
CA LYS A 265 6.40 -17.06 -9.16
C LYS A 265 7.82 -16.97 -8.58
N ASN A 266 8.63 -16.04 -9.11
CA ASN A 266 10.00 -15.83 -8.65
C ASN A 266 10.09 -14.87 -7.44
N HIS A 267 8.97 -14.28 -7.00
CA HIS A 267 8.96 -13.38 -5.86
C HIS A 267 8.85 -14.14 -4.52
N SER A 268 9.51 -13.64 -3.47
CA SER A 268 9.53 -14.28 -2.14
C SER A 268 8.16 -14.45 -1.50
N LEU A 269 7.23 -13.54 -1.81
CA LEU A 269 5.84 -13.59 -1.32
C LEU A 269 4.97 -14.63 -2.05
N TYR A 270 5.45 -15.28 -3.11
CA TYR A 270 4.63 -16.23 -3.88
C TYR A 270 4.06 -17.35 -3.00
N LEU A 271 4.85 -17.92 -2.09
CA LEU A 271 4.37 -18.97 -1.18
C LEU A 271 3.24 -18.47 -0.27
N LYS A 272 3.36 -17.24 0.27
CA LYS A 272 2.30 -16.60 1.06
C LYS A 272 1.02 -16.45 0.23
N GLU A 273 1.13 -16.03 -1.03
CA GLU A 273 0.00 -15.87 -1.95
C GLU A 273 -0.65 -17.22 -2.31
N SER A 274 0.14 -18.28 -2.51
CA SER A 274 -0.39 -19.64 -2.71
C SER A 274 -1.15 -20.15 -1.49
N ILE A 275 -0.68 -19.86 -0.28
CA ILE A 275 -1.41 -20.18 0.96
C ILE A 275 -2.75 -19.42 0.99
N PHE A 276 -2.76 -18.14 0.62
CA PHE A 276 -4.01 -17.35 0.58
C PHE A 276 -5.01 -17.85 -0.47
N GLN A 277 -4.53 -18.28 -1.62
CA GLN A 277 -5.39 -18.93 -2.62
C GLN A 277 -6.03 -20.20 -2.02
N GLU A 278 -5.25 -21.02 -1.33
CA GLU A 278 -5.78 -22.22 -0.65
C GLU A 278 -6.74 -21.88 0.50
N ILE A 279 -6.52 -20.78 1.23
CA ILE A 279 -7.47 -20.26 2.22
C ILE A 279 -8.81 -19.89 1.57
N GLN A 280 -8.80 -19.26 0.38
CA GLN A 280 -10.02 -18.92 -0.35
C GLN A 280 -10.76 -20.17 -0.83
N GLU A 281 -10.04 -21.19 -1.26
CA GLU A 281 -10.63 -22.43 -1.80
C GLU A 281 -11.13 -23.39 -0.71
N LYS A 282 -10.39 -23.53 0.40
CA LYS A 282 -10.61 -24.57 1.42
C LYS A 282 -10.99 -24.03 2.79
N GLY A 283 -10.86 -22.73 3.02
CA GLY A 283 -11.11 -22.09 4.31
C GLY A 283 -9.87 -22.00 5.21
N ALA A 284 -9.81 -20.94 6.02
CA ALA A 284 -8.62 -20.58 6.79
C ALA A 284 -8.17 -21.67 7.79
N ASP A 285 -9.10 -22.28 8.52
CA ASP A 285 -8.76 -23.25 9.56
C ASP A 285 -8.08 -24.50 9.00
N ILE A 286 -8.66 -25.08 7.94
CA ILE A 286 -8.13 -26.28 7.26
C ILE A 286 -6.74 -26.00 6.70
N THR A 287 -6.59 -24.87 6.01
CA THR A 287 -5.32 -24.52 5.37
C THR A 287 -4.24 -24.21 6.40
N ILE A 288 -4.55 -23.48 7.47
CA ILE A 288 -3.58 -23.17 8.54
C ILE A 288 -3.13 -24.44 9.25
N ASP A 289 -4.04 -25.35 9.59
CA ASP A 289 -3.68 -26.64 10.21
C ASP A 289 -2.77 -27.48 9.31
N HIS A 290 -3.06 -27.51 8.00
CA HIS A 290 -2.20 -28.15 7.02
C HIS A 290 -0.77 -27.59 7.08
N TYR A 291 -0.60 -26.27 6.93
CA TYR A 291 0.74 -25.70 6.83
C TYR A 291 1.50 -25.68 8.16
N ILE A 292 0.81 -25.63 9.31
CA ILE A 292 1.44 -25.89 10.62
C ILE A 292 2.02 -27.31 10.63
N ALA A 293 1.22 -28.32 10.26
CA ALA A 293 1.68 -29.71 10.23
C ALA A 293 2.85 -29.92 9.23
N GLU A 294 2.83 -29.26 8.08
CA GLU A 294 3.97 -29.30 7.14
C GLU A 294 5.23 -28.63 7.68
N SER A 295 5.09 -27.56 8.47
CA SER A 295 6.23 -26.90 9.11
C SER A 295 6.83 -27.73 10.25
N GLU A 296 6.00 -28.46 11.00
CA GLU A 296 6.44 -29.34 12.09
C GLU A 296 7.34 -30.50 11.63
N LYS A 297 7.21 -30.93 10.37
CA LYS A 297 8.06 -31.97 9.79
C LYS A 297 9.54 -31.56 9.67
N GLN A 298 9.83 -30.26 9.71
CA GLN A 298 11.19 -29.71 9.57
C GLN A 298 11.92 -30.19 8.30
N ASP A 299 11.19 -30.47 7.22
CA ASP A 299 11.80 -30.83 5.93
C ASP A 299 12.64 -29.64 5.41
N PRO A 300 13.93 -29.82 5.06
CA PRO A 300 14.75 -28.76 4.47
C PRO A 300 14.13 -28.09 3.24
N LYS A 301 13.24 -28.77 2.51
CA LYS A 301 12.47 -28.20 1.38
C LYS A 301 11.47 -27.14 1.83
N ASN A 302 11.01 -27.21 3.07
CA ASN A 302 10.03 -26.29 3.66
C ASN A 302 10.67 -25.16 4.48
N LYS A 303 11.98 -24.89 4.31
CA LYS A 303 12.72 -23.87 5.06
C LYS A 303 12.12 -22.44 4.99
N ASN A 304 11.31 -22.16 3.96
CA ASN A 304 10.66 -20.85 3.77
C ASN A 304 9.23 -20.80 4.33
N LEU A 305 8.72 -21.90 4.91
CA LEU A 305 7.34 -21.99 5.34
C LEU A 305 7.05 -21.14 6.58
N ASP A 306 7.92 -21.16 7.60
CA ASP A 306 7.72 -20.35 8.81
C ASP A 306 7.69 -18.83 8.50
N PRO A 307 8.63 -18.26 7.71
CA PRO A 307 8.50 -16.89 7.25
C PRO A 307 7.22 -16.61 6.46
N ALA A 308 6.80 -17.53 5.58
CA ALA A 308 5.56 -17.36 4.82
C ALA A 308 4.33 -17.38 5.73
N LEU A 309 4.30 -18.24 6.76
CA LEU A 309 3.22 -18.31 7.73
C LEU A 309 3.14 -17.04 8.60
N LEU A 310 4.29 -16.45 8.95
CA LEU A 310 4.32 -15.15 9.62
C LEU A 310 3.70 -14.06 8.71
N GLU A 311 4.07 -14.04 7.43
CA GLU A 311 3.48 -13.10 6.46
C GLU A 311 1.98 -13.32 6.29
N VAL A 312 1.50 -14.57 6.30
CA VAL A 312 0.05 -14.89 6.30
C VAL A 312 -0.63 -14.31 7.55
N ALA A 313 -0.06 -14.51 8.74
CA ALA A 313 -0.61 -13.96 9.97
C ALA A 313 -0.71 -12.42 9.92
N LEU A 314 0.37 -11.74 9.50
CA LEU A 314 0.39 -10.29 9.37
C LEU A 314 -0.62 -9.79 8.33
N GLN A 315 -0.76 -10.49 7.20
CA GLN A 315 -1.71 -10.13 6.16
C GLN A 315 -3.17 -10.30 6.62
N LEU A 316 -3.49 -11.34 7.39
CA LEU A 316 -4.81 -11.53 8.00
C LEU A 316 -5.17 -10.37 8.94
N VAL A 317 -4.20 -9.88 9.74
CA VAL A 317 -4.38 -8.69 10.58
C VAL A 317 -4.62 -7.45 9.72
N LYS A 318 -3.84 -7.25 8.65
CA LYS A 318 -4.02 -6.11 7.72
C LYS A 318 -5.39 -6.12 7.04
N TYR A 319 -5.86 -7.28 6.56
CA TYR A 319 -7.18 -7.40 5.94
C TYR A 319 -8.32 -7.14 6.93
N SER A 320 -8.19 -7.67 8.14
CA SER A 320 -9.13 -7.39 9.21
C SER A 320 -9.18 -5.90 9.54
N TRP A 321 -8.02 -5.29 9.77
CA TRP A 321 -7.94 -3.86 10.06
C TRP A 321 -8.54 -3.00 8.94
N ASN A 322 -8.17 -3.29 7.69
CA ASN A 322 -8.62 -2.51 6.53
C ASN A 322 -10.15 -2.49 6.43
N GLU A 323 -10.81 -3.64 6.61
CA GLU A 323 -12.27 -3.74 6.56
C GLU A 323 -12.95 -2.96 7.68
N HIS A 324 -12.49 -3.15 8.92
CA HIS A 324 -13.08 -2.50 10.10
C HIS A 324 -12.73 -1.02 10.21
N ASN A 325 -11.76 -0.53 9.42
CA ASN A 325 -11.36 0.88 9.36
C ASN A 325 -11.63 1.52 8.00
N SER A 326 -12.68 1.05 7.31
CA SER A 326 -13.23 1.66 6.09
C SER A 326 -12.23 1.77 4.93
N GLY A 327 -11.21 0.91 4.86
CA GLY A 327 -10.18 0.93 3.81
C GLY A 327 -8.85 1.55 4.21
N ALA A 328 -8.70 1.99 5.47
CA ALA A 328 -7.47 2.59 5.97
C ALA A 328 -6.31 1.59 6.04
N MET A 329 -5.09 2.08 5.87
CA MET A 329 -3.89 1.30 6.19
C MET A 329 -3.82 0.99 7.69
N TRP A 330 -3.03 -0.03 8.06
CA TRP A 330 -2.81 -0.38 9.46
C TRP A 330 -1.86 0.60 10.14
N ASP A 331 -2.38 1.74 10.59
CA ASP A 331 -1.58 2.85 11.15
C ASP A 331 -0.74 2.45 12.39
N TYR A 332 -1.19 1.44 13.15
CA TYR A 332 -0.40 0.81 14.23
C TYR A 332 0.95 0.27 13.70
N TRP A 333 0.98 -0.28 12.49
CA TRP A 333 2.21 -0.77 11.85
C TRP A 333 3.28 0.32 11.75
N PHE A 334 2.84 1.54 11.43
CA PHE A 334 3.71 2.72 11.23
C PHE A 334 3.91 3.55 12.51
N SER A 335 3.41 3.07 13.66
CA SER A 335 3.50 3.78 14.94
C SER A 335 2.89 5.19 14.89
N LYS A 336 1.91 5.43 14.01
CA LYS A 336 1.23 6.73 13.94
C LYS A 336 0.38 6.95 15.19
N PRO A 337 0.26 8.20 15.69
CA PRO A 337 -0.53 8.49 16.88
C PRO A 337 -1.95 7.92 16.86
N ASP A 338 -2.68 8.06 15.75
CA ASP A 338 -4.06 7.53 15.62
C ASP A 338 -4.09 5.99 15.51
N GLY A 339 -2.96 5.36 15.19
CA GLY A 339 -2.83 3.90 15.09
C GLY A 339 -2.98 3.17 16.43
N TYR A 340 -2.88 3.88 17.54
CA TYR A 340 -3.08 3.33 18.89
C TYR A 340 -4.51 3.49 19.42
N ASP A 341 -5.37 4.22 18.70
CA ASP A 341 -6.77 4.45 19.07
C ASP A 341 -7.68 3.30 18.59
N ILE A 342 -7.34 2.08 18.99
CA ILE A 342 -7.99 0.85 18.52
C ILE A 342 -9.36 0.70 19.20
N LYS A 343 -10.41 0.57 18.38
CA LYS A 343 -11.76 0.21 18.85
C LYS A 343 -11.95 -1.30 18.75
N PRO A 344 -12.32 -2.00 19.83
CA PRO A 344 -12.47 -3.44 19.76
C PRO A 344 -13.56 -3.93 18.81
N TYR A 345 -13.28 -5.01 18.08
CA TYR A 345 -14.20 -5.73 17.19
C TYR A 345 -13.81 -7.22 17.10
N LYS A 346 -14.73 -8.07 16.61
CA LYS A 346 -14.48 -9.51 16.44
C LYS A 346 -14.30 -9.86 14.97
N ASP A 347 -13.33 -10.71 14.67
CA ASP A 347 -13.02 -11.12 13.30
C ASP A 347 -12.28 -12.46 13.30
N ALA A 348 -12.79 -13.44 12.54
CA ALA A 348 -12.19 -14.77 12.47
C ALA A 348 -10.75 -14.75 11.92
N ARG A 349 -10.42 -13.77 11.05
CA ARG A 349 -9.05 -13.61 10.52
C ARG A 349 -8.05 -13.34 11.64
N LEU A 350 -8.44 -12.62 12.69
CA LEU A 350 -7.58 -12.34 13.84
C LEU A 350 -7.34 -13.60 14.67
N THR A 351 -8.35 -14.46 14.84
CA THR A 351 -8.18 -15.78 15.48
C THR A 351 -7.23 -16.67 14.69
N SER A 352 -7.37 -16.72 13.36
CA SER A 352 -6.45 -17.44 12.48
C SER A 352 -5.02 -16.90 12.55
N ALA A 353 -4.85 -15.58 12.59
CA ALA A 353 -3.54 -14.95 12.76
C ALA A 353 -2.91 -15.27 14.12
N GLU A 354 -3.69 -15.23 15.20
CA GLU A 354 -3.22 -15.57 16.54
C GLU A 354 -2.75 -17.03 16.63
N LYS A 355 -3.47 -17.97 15.99
CA LYS A 355 -3.07 -19.39 15.92
C LYS A 355 -1.68 -19.57 15.29
N LEU A 356 -1.43 -18.89 14.16
CA LEU A 356 -0.13 -18.89 13.50
C LEU A 356 0.96 -18.26 14.37
N LEU A 357 0.70 -17.08 14.95
CA LEU A 357 1.66 -16.39 15.81
C LEU A 357 2.00 -17.19 17.06
N LYS A 358 1.02 -17.87 17.65
CA LYS A 358 1.25 -18.78 18.78
C LYS A 358 2.19 -19.92 18.38
N TYR A 359 1.90 -20.63 17.30
CA TYR A 359 2.75 -21.71 16.80
C TYR A 359 4.19 -21.23 16.56
N LEU A 360 4.36 -20.14 15.82
CA LEU A 360 5.67 -19.61 15.45
C LEU A 360 6.44 -19.09 16.68
N SER A 361 5.78 -18.40 17.60
CA SER A 361 6.43 -17.87 18.81
C SER A 361 6.79 -18.94 19.84
N ASP A 362 6.02 -20.03 19.95
CA ASP A 362 6.36 -21.18 20.78
C ASP A 362 7.59 -21.93 20.24
N LYS A 363 7.78 -21.92 18.90
CA LYS A 363 8.90 -22.57 18.19
C LYS A 363 10.19 -21.74 18.18
N GLU A 364 10.10 -20.41 18.23
CA GLU A 364 11.24 -19.51 18.09
C GLU A 364 12.06 -19.38 19.38
N ASP A 365 13.21 -20.05 19.44
CA ASP A 365 14.14 -20.03 20.58
C ASP A 365 15.46 -19.31 20.30
N LYS A 366 15.70 -18.89 19.04
CA LYS A 366 16.98 -18.31 18.59
C LYS A 366 16.88 -16.82 18.37
N ASP A 367 15.87 -16.35 17.63
CA ASP A 367 15.61 -14.95 17.38
C ASP A 367 14.56 -14.41 18.37
N LEU A 368 15.05 -14.05 19.55
CA LEU A 368 14.20 -13.53 20.63
C LEU A 368 13.52 -12.21 20.24
N LYS A 369 14.11 -11.42 19.34
CA LYS A 369 13.51 -10.19 18.81
C LYS A 369 12.31 -10.50 17.94
N LEU A 370 12.44 -11.48 17.05
CA LEU A 370 11.32 -11.96 16.25
C LEU A 370 10.21 -12.54 17.12
N ARG A 371 10.55 -13.35 18.13
CA ARG A 371 9.57 -13.87 19.08
C ARG A 371 8.82 -12.76 19.81
N ASN A 372 9.53 -11.78 20.34
CA ASN A 372 8.93 -10.66 21.06
C ASN A 372 8.09 -9.76 20.15
N PHE A 373 8.46 -9.61 18.88
CA PHE A 373 7.59 -9.00 17.88
C PHE A 373 6.29 -9.79 17.67
N MET A 374 6.35 -11.13 17.60
CA MET A 374 5.13 -11.94 17.51
C MET A 374 4.25 -11.79 18.75
N TYR A 375 4.83 -11.71 19.95
CA TYR A 375 4.06 -11.38 21.17
C TYR A 375 3.40 -10.01 21.08
N GLU A 376 4.10 -9.01 20.55
CA GLU A 376 3.54 -7.67 20.34
C GLU A 376 2.30 -7.72 19.43
N ILE A 377 2.39 -8.43 18.30
CA ILE A 377 1.24 -8.56 17.38
C ILE A 377 0.12 -9.38 18.01
N SER A 378 0.41 -10.41 18.81
CA SER A 378 -0.59 -11.12 19.60
C SER A 378 -1.28 -10.21 20.63
N GLY A 379 -0.54 -9.26 21.23
CA GLY A 379 -1.09 -8.22 22.09
C GLY A 379 -2.06 -7.31 21.34
N PHE A 380 -1.69 -6.88 20.13
CA PHE A 380 -2.57 -6.12 19.25
C PHE A 380 -3.85 -6.88 18.90
N ILE A 381 -3.74 -8.15 18.51
CA ILE A 381 -4.88 -9.00 18.17
C ILE A 381 -5.82 -9.15 19.37
N ASN A 382 -5.29 -9.48 20.56
CA ASN A 382 -6.10 -9.66 21.75
C ASN A 382 -6.81 -8.38 22.15
N PHE A 383 -6.14 -7.22 22.09
CA PHE A 383 -6.79 -5.95 22.41
C PHE A 383 -7.89 -5.61 21.40
N THR A 384 -7.60 -5.78 20.11
CA THR A 384 -8.57 -5.58 19.02
C THR A 384 -9.78 -6.48 19.22
N GLN A 385 -9.59 -7.72 19.68
CA GLN A 385 -10.69 -8.63 19.99
C GLN A 385 -11.33 -8.40 21.37
N GLY A 386 -10.98 -7.34 22.09
CA GLY A 386 -11.57 -6.98 23.39
C GLY A 386 -11.08 -7.83 24.58
N ASN A 387 -9.99 -8.57 24.43
CA ASN A 387 -9.34 -9.33 25.51
C ASN A 387 -8.20 -8.51 26.12
N THR A 388 -8.54 -7.51 26.93
CA THR A 388 -7.58 -6.57 27.54
C THR A 388 -6.55 -7.26 28.43
N ILE A 389 -6.95 -8.30 29.18
CA ILE A 389 -6.04 -9.01 30.09
C ILE A 389 -4.94 -9.72 29.28
N ALA A 390 -5.32 -10.54 28.30
CA ALA A 390 -4.33 -11.22 27.48
C ALA A 390 -3.48 -10.25 26.66
N ALA A 391 -4.08 -9.15 26.17
CA ALA A 391 -3.33 -8.12 25.47
C ALA A 391 -2.21 -7.54 26.33
N LYS A 392 -2.52 -7.18 27.58
CA LYS A 392 -1.54 -6.67 28.54
C LYS A 392 -0.43 -7.67 28.78
N ASP A 393 -0.75 -8.94 29.04
CA ASP A 393 0.23 -10.00 29.25
C ASP A 393 1.19 -10.15 28.05
N PHE A 394 0.65 -10.09 26.83
CA PHE A 394 1.45 -10.18 25.61
C PHE A 394 2.36 -8.97 25.40
N TYR A 395 1.86 -7.75 25.63
CA TYR A 395 2.70 -6.56 25.54
C TYR A 395 3.80 -6.54 26.61
N GLU A 396 3.50 -6.96 27.84
CA GLU A 396 4.50 -7.10 28.91
C GLU A 396 5.59 -8.11 28.53
N LYS A 397 5.21 -9.26 27.96
CA LYS A 397 6.17 -10.25 27.42
C LYS A 397 7.03 -9.64 26.31
N ALA A 398 6.40 -8.97 25.34
CA ALA A 398 7.05 -8.40 24.17
C ALA A 398 8.15 -7.38 24.50
N ILE A 399 8.02 -6.65 25.62
CA ILE A 399 8.99 -5.61 26.01
C ILE A 399 9.75 -5.92 27.31
N SER A 400 9.61 -7.14 27.83
CA SER A 400 10.19 -7.56 29.12
C SER A 400 11.72 -7.41 29.19
N ASN A 401 12.42 -7.65 28.06
CA ASN A 401 13.84 -7.41 27.91
C ASN A 401 14.11 -6.50 26.69
N THR A 402 14.63 -5.31 26.93
CA THR A 402 14.90 -4.32 25.86
C THR A 402 15.96 -4.77 24.86
N ALA A 403 16.89 -5.66 25.24
CA ALA A 403 17.91 -6.20 24.34
C ALA A 403 17.32 -7.23 23.35
N GLU A 404 16.19 -7.85 23.72
CA GLU A 404 15.49 -8.89 22.99
C GLU A 404 14.26 -8.35 22.24
N ALA A 405 14.13 -7.04 22.08
CA ALA A 405 13.02 -6.45 21.33
C ALA A 405 13.54 -5.54 20.20
N TYR A 406 12.79 -5.48 19.10
CA TYR A 406 13.03 -4.44 18.10
C TYR A 406 12.69 -3.06 18.67
N PRO A 407 13.39 -1.99 18.26
CA PRO A 407 13.08 -0.64 18.73
C PRO A 407 11.61 -0.24 18.52
N VAL A 408 11.02 -0.62 17.38
CA VAL A 408 9.59 -0.35 17.09
C VAL A 408 8.66 -1.11 18.03
N THR A 409 8.98 -2.37 18.36
CA THR A 409 8.23 -3.17 19.34
C THR A 409 8.26 -2.55 20.72
N LEU A 410 9.41 -2.01 21.14
CA LEU A 410 9.50 -1.29 22.41
C LEU A 410 8.64 -0.03 22.43
N VAL A 411 8.63 0.74 21.35
CA VAL A 411 7.81 1.97 21.24
C VAL A 411 6.33 1.62 21.33
N ARG A 412 5.85 0.72 20.47
CA ARG A 412 4.43 0.37 20.40
C ARG A 412 3.95 -0.36 21.66
N GLY A 413 4.74 -1.28 22.20
CA GLY A 413 4.41 -2.01 23.42
C GLY A 413 4.30 -1.09 24.65
N LYS A 414 5.22 -0.12 24.81
CA LYS A 414 5.13 0.88 25.89
C LYS A 414 3.90 1.77 25.73
N GLU A 415 3.63 2.23 24.52
CA GLU A 415 2.47 3.06 24.23
C GLU A 415 1.17 2.32 24.58
N MET A 416 1.02 1.07 24.15
CA MET A 416 -0.15 0.26 24.44
C MET A 416 -0.30 -0.04 25.93
N LEU A 417 0.76 -0.43 26.65
CA LEU A 417 0.69 -0.64 28.10
C LEU A 417 0.31 0.62 28.88
N SER A 418 0.66 1.80 28.37
CA SER A 418 0.25 3.06 28.98
C SER A 418 -1.25 3.32 28.89
N ARG A 419 -1.90 2.75 27.86
CA ARG A 419 -3.33 2.89 27.53
C ARG A 419 -4.20 1.77 28.11
N LEU A 420 -3.64 0.57 28.30
CA LEU A 420 -4.32 -0.62 28.83
C LEU A 420 -4.38 -0.66 30.37
N LYS A 421 -4.25 0.49 31.04
CA LYS A 421 -4.20 0.58 32.51
C LYS A 421 -5.52 0.29 33.19
#